data_AF-A0ABD0NJQ5-F1
#
_entry.id   AF-A0ABD0NJQ5-F1
#
_cell.length_a   1.000
_cell.length_b   1.000
_cell.length_c   1.000
_cell.angle_alpha   90.00
_cell.angle_beta   90.00
_cell.angle_gamma   90.00
#
_symmetry.space_group_name_H-M   'P 1'
#
loop_
_entity.id
_entity.type
_entity.pdbx_description
1 polymer ?
#
loop_
_entity_poly.entity_id
_entity_poly.type
_entity_poly.pdbx_seq_one_letter_code
_entity_poly.pdbx_strand_id
1 'polypeptide(L)' 'HVPELALVRFVVEDYDKTSKNDFVGQFTLPFTCIQPGYRHIHLLSKDGTSIPPSSLFVNVRITKLT' A
#
# COMPACT_ATOMS: atom_id res chain seq x y z
N HIS A 1 2.35 -17.24 -14.37
CA HIS A 1 2.06 -16.21 -13.36
C HIS A 1 1.41 -16.88 -12.16
N VAL A 2 1.82 -16.50 -10.93
CA VAL A 2 1.39 -17.13 -9.66
C VAL A 2 0.86 -16.05 -8.68
N PRO A 3 -0.24 -15.33 -9.01
CA PRO A 3 -0.77 -14.24 -8.20
C PRO A 3 -1.18 -14.64 -6.77
N GLU A 4 -1.47 -15.93 -6.54
CA GLU A 4 -1.80 -16.51 -5.23
C GLU A 4 -0.64 -16.48 -4.22
N LEU A 5 0.61 -16.31 -4.71
CA LEU A 5 1.79 -16.14 -3.86
C LEU A 5 2.22 -14.67 -3.75
N ALA A 6 1.49 -13.72 -4.36
CA ALA A 6 1.87 -12.32 -4.39
C ALA A 6 1.24 -11.50 -3.25
N LEU A 7 2.02 -10.53 -2.75
CA LEU A 7 1.58 -9.48 -1.84
C LEU A 7 1.71 -8.13 -2.55
N VAL A 8 0.82 -7.19 -2.24
CA VAL A 8 0.97 -5.78 -2.63
C VAL A 8 1.21 -4.96 -1.37
N ARG A 9 2.24 -4.11 -1.42
CA ARG A 9 2.65 -3.26 -0.31
C ARG A 9 2.67 -1.80 -0.76
N PHE A 10 1.89 -0.98 -0.07
CA PHE A 10 1.93 0.48 -0.16
C PHE A 10 2.89 0.99 0.92
N VAL A 11 3.79 1.90 0.54
CA VAL A 11 4.68 2.60 1.46
C VAL A 11 4.64 4.07 1.11
N VAL A 12 4.49 4.90 2.13
CA VAL A 12 4.66 6.34 2.04
C VAL A 12 5.94 6.68 2.78
N GLU A 13 6.81 7.42 2.09
CA GLU A 13 8.04 7.94 2.65
C GLU A 13 8.06 9.47 2.47
N ASP A 14 8.64 10.16 3.43
CA ASP A 14 8.96 11.58 3.32
C ASP A 14 10.34 11.74 2.69
N TYR A 15 10.41 12.52 1.62
CA TYR A 15 11.61 12.62 0.79
C TYR A 15 12.63 13.59 1.41
N ASP A 16 13.86 13.10 1.59
CA ASP A 16 15.01 13.93 2.00
C ASP A 16 16.05 13.98 0.88
N LYS A 17 16.57 15.19 0.60
CA LYS A 17 17.61 15.41 -0.43
C LYS A 17 19.01 14.94 0.00
N THR A 18 19.25 14.86 1.30
CA THR A 18 20.60 14.71 1.88
C THR A 18 20.76 13.43 2.68
N SER A 19 19.65 12.81 3.09
CA SER A 19 19.65 11.59 3.88
C SER A 19 18.68 10.56 3.28
N LYS A 20 18.42 9.47 4.01
CA LYS A 20 17.45 8.46 3.59
C LYS A 20 16.04 8.99 3.90
N ASN A 21 15.10 8.73 3.00
CA ASN A 21 13.69 9.04 3.24
C ASN A 21 13.18 8.46 4.56
N ASP A 22 12.38 9.26 5.27
CA ASP A 22 11.74 8.84 6.51
C ASP A 22 10.46 8.05 6.22
N PHE A 23 10.22 7.03 7.02
CA PHE A 23 9.01 6.21 6.88
C PHE A 23 7.80 6.95 7.46
N VAL A 24 6.74 7.11 6.67
CA VAL A 24 5.48 7.75 7.10
C VAL A 24 4.42 6.70 7.43
N GLY A 25 4.25 5.69 6.57
CA GLY A 25 3.23 4.67 6.79
C GLY A 25 3.24 3.56 5.73
N GLN A 26 2.58 2.44 6.05
CA GLN A 26 2.48 1.30 5.15
C GLN A 26 1.14 0.57 5.24
N PHE A 27 0.82 -0.18 4.21
CA PHE A 27 -0.23 -1.19 4.24
C PHE A 27 0.13 -2.33 3.30
N THR A 28 -0.03 -3.58 3.77
CA THR A 28 0.31 -4.77 2.98
C THR A 28 -0.88 -5.73 2.98
N LEU A 29 -1.23 -6.26 1.80
CA LEU A 29 -2.29 -7.25 1.66
C LEU A 29 -1.94 -8.31 0.60
N PRO A 30 -2.47 -9.53 0.71
CA PRO A 30 -2.41 -10.52 -0.37
C PRO A 30 -3.05 -9.99 -1.64
N PHE A 31 -2.47 -10.31 -2.79
CA PHE A 31 -2.98 -9.87 -4.09
C PHE A 31 -4.44 -10.33 -4.31
N THR A 32 -4.76 -11.53 -3.85
CA THR A 32 -6.11 -12.12 -3.91
C THR A 32 -7.15 -11.37 -3.06
N CYS A 33 -6.73 -10.54 -2.11
CA CYS A 33 -7.61 -9.73 -1.25
C CYS A 33 -7.84 -8.31 -1.79
N ILE A 34 -7.21 -7.92 -2.90
CA ILE A 34 -7.34 -6.58 -3.47
C ILE A 34 -8.74 -6.39 -4.06
N GLN A 35 -9.43 -5.34 -3.64
CA GLN A 35 -10.71 -4.94 -4.21
C GLN A 35 -10.50 -3.89 -5.30
N PRO A 36 -11.03 -4.08 -6.53
CA PRO A 36 -10.92 -3.09 -7.59
C PRO A 36 -11.78 -1.84 -7.32
N GLY A 37 -11.55 -0.80 -8.13
CA GLY A 37 -12.24 0.48 -8.06
C GLY A 37 -11.56 1.51 -7.16
N TYR A 38 -12.31 2.56 -6.80
CA TYR A 38 -11.85 3.62 -5.90
C TYR A 38 -11.90 3.14 -4.45
N ARG A 39 -10.76 3.19 -3.74
CA ARG A 39 -10.59 2.67 -2.38
C ARG A 39 -9.69 3.58 -1.54
N HIS A 40 -9.91 3.58 -0.23
CA HIS A 40 -8.96 4.10 0.74
C HIS A 40 -8.05 2.97 1.22
N ILE A 41 -6.74 3.22 1.23
CA ILE A 41 -5.74 2.40 1.90
C ILE A 41 -5.40 3.10 3.21
N HIS A 42 -5.81 2.53 4.34
CA HIS A 42 -5.53 3.10 5.66
C HIS A 42 -4.11 2.73 6.08
N LEU A 43 -3.26 3.73 6.30
CA LEU A 43 -1.85 3.53 6.59
C LEU A 43 -1.62 3.16 8.05
N LEU A 44 -0.69 2.24 8.25
CA LEU A 44 -0.20 1.79 9.55
C LEU A 44 1.22 2.31 9.78
N SER A 45 1.59 2.52 11.03
CA SER A 45 2.96 2.81 11.43
C SER A 45 3.87 1.60 11.26
N LYS A 46 5.15 1.78 11.55
CA LYS A 46 6.19 0.76 11.35
C LYS A 46 5.96 -0.50 12.20
N ASP A 47 5.36 -0.34 13.36
CA ASP A 47 4.94 -1.40 14.30
C ASP A 47 3.53 -1.95 14.01
N GLY A 48 2.85 -1.43 12.98
CA GLY A 48 1.51 -1.89 12.59
C GLY A 48 0.35 -1.17 13.31
N THR A 49 0.62 -0.16 14.12
CA THR A 49 -0.42 0.64 14.78
C THR A 49 -1.17 1.49 13.76
N SER A 50 -2.50 1.62 13.94
CA SER A 50 -3.32 2.48 13.10
C SER A 50 -2.91 3.95 13.29
N ILE A 51 -2.83 4.72 12.19
CA ILE A 51 -2.54 6.16 12.23
C ILE A 51 -3.78 6.93 11.73
N PRO A 52 -4.85 7.16 12.50
CA PRO A 52 -5.96 7.99 12.04
C PRO A 52 -5.55 9.46 11.89
N PRO A 53 -5.98 10.18 10.83
CA PRO A 53 -6.84 9.77 9.71
C PRO A 53 -6.07 9.35 8.43
N SER A 54 -4.85 8.85 8.56
CA SER A 54 -3.92 8.58 7.46
C SER A 54 -4.45 7.58 6.43
N SER A 55 -4.56 8.01 5.17
CA SER A 55 -4.93 7.12 4.06
C SER A 55 -4.43 7.60 2.69
N LEU A 56 -4.29 6.67 1.76
CA LEU A 56 -4.16 6.93 0.32
C LEU A 56 -5.48 6.64 -0.39
N PHE A 57 -5.93 7.54 -1.27
CA PHE A 57 -7.07 7.29 -2.15
C PHE A 57 -6.57 6.80 -3.51
N VAL A 58 -6.96 5.58 -3.90
CA VAL A 58 -6.42 4.89 -5.09
C VAL A 58 -7.56 4.38 -5.97
N ASN A 59 -7.32 4.26 -7.28
CA ASN A 59 -8.14 3.49 -8.20
C ASN A 59 -7.37 2.23 -8.62
N VAL A 60 -7.91 1.06 -8.29
CA VAL A 60 -7.26 -0.22 -8.60
C VAL A 60 -7.98 -0.93 -9.75
N ARG A 61 -7.22 -1.32 -10.78
CA ARG A 61 -7.68 -2.20 -11.86
C ARG A 61 -6.80 -3.43 -11.93
N ILE A 62 -7.42 -4.61 -12.00
CA ILE A 62 -6.73 -5.89 -12.16
C ILE A 62 -7.17 -6.47 -13.52
N THR A 63 -6.22 -6.79 -14.38
CA THR A 63 -6.48 -7.39 -15.70
C THR A 63 -5.67 -8.67 -15.85
N LYS A 64 -6.19 -9.63 -16.62
CA LYS A 64 -5.41 -10.78 -17.04
C LYS A 64 -4.55 -10.36 -18.23
N LEU A 65 -3.28 -10.74 -18.22
CA LEU A 65 -2.46 -10.74 -19.43
C LEU A 65 -3.00 -11.88 -20.31
N THR A 66 -3.74 -11.53 -21.36
CA THR A 66 -4.16 -12.44 -22.44
C THR A 66 -3.05 -12.59 -23.46
#